data_AF-A0A1E8BJ75-F1
#
_entry.id   AF-A0A1E8BJ75-F1
#
_cell.length_a   1.000
_cell.length_b   1.000
_cell.length_c   1.000
_cell.angle_alpha   90.00
_cell.angle_beta   90.00
_cell.angle_gamma   90.00
#
_symmetry.space_group_name_H-M   'P 1'
#
loop_
_entity.id
_entity.type
_entity.pdbx_description
1 polymer ?
#
loop_
_entity_poly.entity_id
_entity_poly.type
_entity_poly.pdbx_seq_one_letter_code
_entity_poly.pdbx_strand_id
1 'polypeptide(L)'
;MENNNVQGMPLQTGEGSPFMGRLVDAERIENGVRVQIPFDMLDYAGIQEKEKVEVWGMSDGTLSIRMATKCQMCNRGARLFELQIGSNVKNVCVEDYYKLTGEQPKITLTENKPEQP
;
A
#
# COMPACT_ATOMS: atom_id res chain seq x y z
N MET A 1 17.66 20.69 32.62
CA MET A 1 17.78 20.42 31.18
C MET A 1 16.74 19.37 30.86
N GLU A 2 15.59 19.79 30.33
CA GLU A 2 14.48 18.90 29.99
C GLU A 2 14.81 18.17 28.69
N ASN A 3 14.94 16.85 28.77
CA ASN A 3 14.97 15.99 27.60
C ASN A 3 13.52 15.84 27.12
N ASN A 4 13.07 16.80 26.32
CA ASN A 4 11.82 16.71 25.58
C ASN A 4 11.99 15.68 24.46
N ASN A 5 11.86 14.41 24.85
CA ASN A 5 11.73 13.30 23.94
C ASN A 5 10.37 13.46 23.23
N VAL A 6 10.37 14.08 22.05
CA VAL A 6 9.21 14.18 21.16
C VAL A 6 8.97 12.81 20.51
N GLN A 7 8.74 11.79 21.35
CA GLN A 7 8.25 10.49 20.93
C GLN A 7 6.74 10.51 21.14
N GLY A 8 5.99 10.70 20.04
CA GLY A 8 4.55 10.46 19.95
C GLY A 8 3.73 11.03 21.10
N MET A 9 3.39 12.32 21.03
CA MET A 9 2.36 12.86 21.92
C MET A 9 1.07 12.06 21.71
N PRO A 10 0.45 11.49 22.76
CA PRO A 10 -0.84 10.85 22.65
C PRO A 10 -1.83 11.87 22.09
N LEU A 11 -2.57 11.50 21.04
CA LEU A 11 -3.64 12.36 20.53
C LEU A 11 -4.64 12.60 21.68
N GLN A 12 -4.83 13.86 22.05
CA GLN A 12 -5.82 14.22 23.06
C GLN A 12 -7.21 13.92 22.48
N THR A 13 -8.10 13.37 23.31
CA THR A 13 -9.46 13.01 22.89
C THR A 13 -10.18 14.24 22.34
N GLY A 14 -10.47 14.25 21.04
CA GLY A 14 -11.16 15.35 20.35
C GLY A 14 -10.28 16.17 19.40
N GLU A 15 -8.96 16.00 19.41
CA GLU A 15 -8.08 16.54 18.38
C GLU A 15 -8.04 15.59 17.18
N GLY A 16 -8.21 16.14 15.97
CA GLY A 16 -7.94 15.39 14.74
C GLY A 16 -6.48 14.95 14.71
N SER A 17 -6.22 13.74 14.21
CA SER A 17 -4.84 13.26 14.05
C SER A 17 -4.05 14.20 13.13
N PRO A 18 -2.85 14.68 13.52
CA PRO A 18 -1.97 15.45 12.65
C PRO A 18 -1.32 14.57 11.56
N PHE A 19 -1.59 13.26 11.58
CA PHE A 19 -1.03 12.29 10.65
C PHE A 19 -2.04 11.91 9.57
N MET A 20 -1.58 11.82 8.32
CA MET A 20 -2.39 11.38 7.17
C MET A 20 -2.80 9.90 7.23
N GLY A 21 -2.24 9.12 8.16
CA GLY A 21 -2.47 7.69 8.30
C GLY A 21 -2.53 7.24 9.76
N ARG A 22 -2.59 5.92 9.95
CA ARG A 22 -2.58 5.29 11.28
C ARG A 22 -1.15 5.18 11.79
N LEU A 23 -0.93 5.60 13.03
CA LEU A 23 0.34 5.31 13.72
C LEU A 23 0.40 3.82 14.08
N VAL A 24 1.52 3.20 13.75
CA VAL A 24 1.83 1.80 14.07
C VAL A 24 3.23 1.73 14.65
N ASP A 25 3.46 0.75 15.52
CA ASP A 25 4.79 0.54 16.09
C ASP A 25 5.75 -0.02 15.04
N ALA A 26 6.99 0.48 15.10
CA ALA A 26 8.12 -0.01 14.30
C ALA A 26 9.19 -0.56 15.24
N GLU A 27 9.56 -1.82 15.04
CA GLU A 27 10.54 -2.51 15.87
C GLU A 27 11.84 -2.73 15.07
N ARG A 28 12.99 -2.33 15.63
CA ARG A 28 14.29 -2.68 15.06
C ARG A 28 14.60 -4.14 15.37
N ILE A 29 14.98 -4.89 14.35
CA ILE A 29 15.39 -6.29 14.44
C ILE A 29 16.79 -6.45 13.83
N GLU A 30 17.43 -7.60 14.05
CA GLU A 30 18.83 -7.85 13.66
C GLU A 30 19.15 -7.44 12.21
N ASN A 31 18.24 -7.74 11.27
CA ASN A 31 18.44 -7.51 9.85
C ASN A 31 17.47 -6.48 9.23
N GLY A 32 16.87 -5.60 10.03
CA GLY A 32 15.99 -4.56 9.49
C GLY A 32 15.01 -3.95 10.48
N VAL A 33 13.83 -3.60 9.98
CA VAL A 33 12.73 -3.02 10.76
C VAL A 33 11.47 -3.82 10.47
N ARG A 34 10.74 -4.18 11.52
CA ARG A 34 9.42 -4.78 11.44
C ARG A 34 8.37 -3.70 11.69
N VAL A 35 7.48 -3.51 10.72
CA VAL A 35 6.29 -2.67 10.84
C VAL A 35 5.07 -3.54 10.60
N GLN A 36 4.11 -3.56 11.52
CA GLN A 36 2.86 -4.28 11.32
C GLN A 36 1.83 -3.35 10.67
N ILE A 37 1.53 -3.61 9.40
CA ILE A 37 0.50 -2.87 8.65
C ILE A 37 -0.84 -3.60 8.84
N PRO A 38 -1.88 -2.93 9.37
CA PRO A 38 -3.21 -3.51 9.49
C PRO A 38 -3.80 -3.91 8.14
N PHE A 39 -4.47 -5.06 8.08
CA PHE A 39 -5.00 -5.62 6.83
C PHE A 39 -5.96 -4.69 6.09
N ASP A 40 -6.78 -3.92 6.82
CA ASP A 40 -7.72 -2.96 6.23
C ASP A 40 -7.00 -1.84 5.43
N MET A 41 -5.73 -1.58 5.73
CA MET A 41 -4.90 -0.63 4.98
C MET A 41 -4.24 -1.24 3.73
N LEU A 42 -4.29 -2.57 3.57
CA LEU A 42 -3.67 -3.27 2.45
C LEU A 42 -4.61 -3.45 1.24
N ASP A 43 -5.93 -3.35 1.43
CA ASP A 43 -6.93 -3.59 0.38
C ASP A 43 -6.67 -2.75 -0.89
N TYR A 44 -6.38 -1.46 -0.71
CA TYR A 44 -6.04 -0.55 -1.81
C TYR A 44 -4.58 -0.67 -2.27
N ALA A 45 -3.67 -1.09 -1.38
CA ALA A 45 -2.27 -1.31 -1.73
C ALA A 45 -2.08 -2.54 -2.63
N GLY A 46 -3.03 -3.49 -2.60
CA GLY A 46 -3.01 -4.72 -3.38
C GLY A 46 -2.11 -5.81 -2.83
N ILE A 47 -1.50 -5.60 -1.66
CA ILE A 47 -0.58 -6.53 -1.02
C ILE A 47 -1.38 -7.59 -0.27
N GLN A 48 -1.28 -8.86 -0.69
CA GLN A 48 -2.01 -9.97 -0.07
C GLN A 48 -1.14 -10.77 0.90
N GLU A 49 -0.33 -11.72 0.41
CA GLU A 49 0.44 -12.63 1.27
C GLU A 49 1.93 -12.70 0.94
N LYS A 50 2.28 -13.08 -0.30
CA LYS A 50 3.68 -13.32 -0.72
C LYS A 50 4.03 -12.56 -1.99
N GLU A 51 3.82 -11.26 -1.94
CA GLU A 51 4.16 -10.38 -3.05
C GLU A 51 5.53 -9.73 -2.87
N LYS A 52 6.19 -9.47 -4.00
CA LYS A 52 7.40 -8.65 -4.01
C LYS A 52 6.98 -7.18 -4.03
N VAL A 53 7.57 -6.40 -3.15
CA VAL A 53 7.40 -4.95 -3.10
C VAL A 53 8.73 -4.25 -3.39
N GLU A 54 8.64 -3.09 -4.02
CA GLU A 54 9.71 -2.12 -4.09
C GLU A 54 9.65 -1.26 -2.82
N VAL A 55 10.80 -1.08 -2.17
CA VAL A 55 10.94 -0.25 -0.96
C VAL A 55 12.04 0.77 -1.21
N TRP A 56 11.75 2.06 -0.98
CA TRP A 56 12.74 3.12 -1.14
C TRP A 56 12.53 4.23 -0.11
N GLY A 57 13.63 4.89 0.26
CA GLY A 57 13.62 6.02 1.18
C GLY A 57 13.67 7.36 0.46
N MET A 58 13.09 8.37 1.06
CA MET A 58 13.24 9.78 0.70
C MET A 58 14.09 10.51 1.75
N SER A 59 14.69 11.64 1.38
CA SER A 59 15.59 12.40 2.27
C SER A 59 14.90 13.06 3.46
N ASP A 60 13.57 13.18 3.42
CA ASP A 60 12.74 13.68 4.51
C ASP A 60 12.43 12.62 5.59
N GLY A 61 12.99 11.41 5.45
CA GLY A 61 12.76 10.29 6.36
C GLY A 61 11.56 9.41 5.98
N THR A 62 10.86 9.69 4.88
CA THR A 62 9.74 8.86 4.42
C THR A 62 10.26 7.55 3.81
N LEU A 63 9.71 6.42 4.25
CA LEU A 63 9.87 5.13 3.59
C LEU A 63 8.62 4.85 2.76
N SER A 64 8.79 4.61 1.46
CA SER A 64 7.71 4.26 0.55
C SER A 64 7.77 2.78 0.20
N ILE A 65 6.59 2.16 0.07
CA ILE A 65 6.40 0.76 -0.32
C ILE A 65 5.40 0.72 -1.48
N ARG A 66 5.68 -0.10 -2.50
CA ARG A 66 4.78 -0.29 -3.65
C ARG A 66 4.92 -1.69 -4.22
N MET A 67 3.86 -2.23 -4.82
CA MET A 67 3.93 -3.51 -5.54
C MET A 67 4.99 -3.48 -6.66
N ALA A 68 5.79 -4.54 -6.75
CA ALA A 68 6.83 -4.70 -7.77
C ALA A 68 6.30 -5.25 -9.11
N THR A 69 5.02 -5.02 -9.40
CA THR A 69 4.34 -5.35 -10.67
C THR A 69 4.22 -4.11 -11.52
N LYS A 70 4.56 -4.18 -12.82
CA LYS A 70 4.56 -3.00 -13.69
C LYS A 70 3.31 -2.93 -14.57
N CYS A 71 2.62 -1.80 -14.51
CA CYS A 71 1.52 -1.50 -15.41
C CYS A 71 1.99 -1.49 -16.87
N GLN A 72 1.28 -2.20 -17.75
CA GLN A 72 1.66 -2.29 -19.16
C GLN A 72 1.41 -1.00 -19.97
N MET A 73 0.79 0.01 -19.37
CA MET A 73 0.51 1.31 -20.01
C MET A 73 1.49 2.40 -19.52
N CYS A 74 1.59 2.62 -18.21
CA CYS A 74 2.46 3.66 -17.65
C CYS A 74 3.78 3.16 -17.06
N ASN A 75 4.04 1.85 -17.04
CA ASN A 75 5.26 1.22 -16.51
C ASN A 75 5.53 1.48 -15.00
N ARG A 76 4.57 2.02 -14.26
CA ARG A 76 4.65 2.23 -12.81
C ARG A 76 4.31 0.95 -12.05
N GLY A 77 4.91 0.79 -10.87
CA GLY A 77 4.53 -0.21 -9.88
C GLY A 77 3.09 -0.01 -9.40
N ALA A 78 2.22 -1.02 -9.50
CA ALA A 78 0.82 -0.92 -9.03
C ALA A 78 0.15 -2.29 -8.93
N ARG A 79 -0.93 -2.37 -8.14
CA ARG A 79 -1.94 -3.41 -8.33
C ARG A 79 -2.45 -3.34 -9.76
N LEU A 80 -2.47 -4.49 -10.43
CA LEU A 80 -2.86 -4.59 -11.82
C LEU A 80 -4.23 -5.25 -11.95
N PHE A 81 -4.98 -4.82 -12.95
CA PHE A 81 -6.28 -5.34 -13.33
C PHE A 81 -6.22 -5.74 -14.80
N GLU A 82 -6.81 -6.89 -15.12
CA GLU A 82 -6.96 -7.31 -16.51
C GLU A 82 -7.97 -6.42 -17.22
N LEU A 83 -7.57 -5.91 -18.39
CA LEU A 83 -8.40 -5.11 -19.27
C LEU A 83 -8.34 -5.67 -20.69
N GLN A 84 -9.50 -6.05 -21.22
CA GLN A 84 -9.65 -6.45 -22.61
C GLN A 84 -9.65 -5.21 -23.51
N ILE A 85 -8.70 -5.14 -24.44
CA ILE A 85 -8.60 -4.08 -25.45
C ILE A 85 -8.61 -4.74 -26.83
N GLY A 86 -9.78 -4.74 -27.47
CA GLY A 86 -10.02 -5.50 -28.70
C GLY A 86 -9.84 -7.00 -28.46
N SER A 87 -8.86 -7.61 -29.14
CA SER A 87 -8.50 -9.03 -28.98
C SER A 87 -7.38 -9.30 -27.98
N ASN A 88 -6.81 -8.27 -27.34
CA ASN A 88 -5.69 -8.41 -26.41
C ASN A 88 -6.13 -8.19 -24.96
N VAL A 89 -5.53 -8.91 -24.02
CA VAL A 89 -5.62 -8.64 -22.57
C VAL A 89 -4.39 -7.84 -22.13
N LYS A 90 -4.60 -6.78 -21.36
CA LYS A 90 -3.54 -5.97 -20.74
C LYS A 90 -3.69 -5.92 -19.23
N ASN A 91 -2.57 -5.97 -18.52
CA ASN A 91 -2.52 -5.76 -17.07
C ASN A 91 -2.20 -4.30 -16.77
N VAL A 92 -3.22 -3.56 -16.30
CA VAL A 92 -3.17 -2.10 -16.16
C VAL A 92 -3.44 -1.66 -14.72
N CYS A 93 -2.86 -0.52 -14.31
CA CYS A 93 -3.16 0.05 -13.00
C CYS A 93 -4.56 0.67 -12.96
N VAL A 94 -5.10 0.91 -11.76
CA VAL A 94 -6.43 1.51 -11.57
C VAL A 94 -6.61 2.83 -12.33
N GLU A 95 -5.58 3.69 -12.33
CA GLU A 95 -5.64 4.98 -13.02
C GLU A 95 -5.76 4.81 -14.54
N ASP A 96 -4.98 3.90 -15.14
CA ASP A 96 -5.01 3.70 -16.59
C ASP A 96 -6.23 2.88 -17.01
N TYR A 97 -6.73 1.98 -16.15
CA TYR A 97 -8.02 1.32 -16.34
C TYR A 97 -9.13 2.37 -16.47
N TYR A 98 -9.20 3.32 -15.54
CA TYR A 98 -10.20 4.38 -15.56
C TYR A 98 -10.07 5.29 -16.78
N LYS A 99 -8.84 5.70 -17.15
CA LYS A 99 -8.61 6.51 -18.36
C LYS A 99 -9.05 5.81 -19.64
N LEU A 100 -8.93 4.49 -19.71
CA LEU A 100 -9.27 3.70 -20.91
C LEU A 100 -10.74 3.32 -21.00
N THR A 101 -11.41 3.12 -19.87
CA THR A 101 -12.79 2.58 -19.83
C THR A 101 -13.83 3.56 -19.33
N GLY A 102 -13.44 4.59 -18.58
CA GLY A 102 -14.35 5.46 -17.83
C GLY A 102 -14.92 4.82 -16.55
N GLU A 103 -14.54 3.59 -16.22
CA GLU A 103 -15.05 2.83 -15.08
C GLU A 103 -13.93 2.47 -14.11
N GLN A 104 -14.27 2.26 -12.84
CA GLN A 104 -13.34 1.70 -11.87
C GLN A 104 -13.31 0.18 -12.02
N PRO A 105 -12.14 -0.47 -11.97
CA PRO A 105 -12.07 -1.92 -12.02
C PRO A 105 -12.79 -2.51 -10.81
N LYS A 106 -13.54 -3.59 -11.02
CA LYS A 106 -14.17 -4.31 -9.92
C LYS A 106 -13.09 -4.96 -9.07
N ILE A 107 -12.95 -4.49 -7.83
CA ILE A 107 -12.10 -5.14 -6.84
C ILE A 107 -12.86 -6.39 -6.38
N THR A 108 -12.60 -7.54 -7.01
CA THR A 108 -13.04 -8.82 -6.46
C THR A 108 -12.22 -9.09 -5.19
N LEU A 109 -12.85 -8.95 -4.03
CA LEU A 109 -12.30 -9.36 -2.72
C LEU A 109 -12.18 -10.90 -2.58
N THR A 110 -12.32 -11.64 -3.68
CA THR A 110 -12.28 -13.11 -3.73
C THR A 110 -10.95 -13.61 -4.28
N GLU A 111 -9.84 -13.23 -3.66
CA GLU A 111 -8.58 -13.97 -3.82
C GLU A 111 -7.98 -14.14 -2.42
N ASN A 112 -8.18 -15.36 -1.88
CA ASN A 112 -7.69 -15.91 -0.63
C ASN A 112 -8.44 -15.49 0.66
N LYS A 113 -9.65 -16.04 0.84
CA LYS A 113 -10.01 -16.49 2.20
C LYS A 113 -9.07 -17.68 2.49
N PRO A 114 -8.14 -17.62 3.46
CA PRO A 114 -7.43 -18.81 3.87
C PRO A 114 -8.47 -19.86 4.27
N GLU A 115 -8.40 -21.04 3.67
CA GLU A 115 -9.14 -22.19 4.18
C GLU A 115 -8.70 -22.36 5.64
N GLN A 116 -9.62 -22.07 6.56
CA GLN A 116 -9.40 -22.30 7.97
C GLN A 116 -9.24 -23.82 8.17
N PRO A 117 -8.30 -24.26 9.02
CA PRO A 117 -8.08 -25.68 9.29
C PRO A 117 -9.29 -26.35 9.93
#